data_AF-A0A7R7AG44-F1
#
_entry.id   AF-A0A7R7AG44-F1
#
_cell.length_a   1.000
_cell.length_b   1.000
_cell.length_c   1.000
_cell.angle_alpha   90.00
_cell.angle_beta   90.00
_cell.angle_gamma   90.00
#
_symmetry.space_group_name_H-M   'P 1'
#
loop_
_entity.id
_entity.type
_entity.pdbx_description
1 polymer ?
#
loop_
_entity_poly.entity_id
_entity_poly.type
_entity_poly.pdbx_seq_one_letter_code
_entity_poly.pdbx_strand_id
1 'polypeptide(L)'
;MKPLLEQLKKRRLSLGLKQKDMMLRIGVSRQQYQHLESNGNPRLNTLNLIAKGLKSELILIPTEKLNLVKEILENESLSSLKNTISNQDEASTLANDPWKNFLEDEE
;
A
#
# COMPACT_ATOMS: atom_id res chain seq x y z
N MET A 1 13.34 14.33 1.95
CA MET A 1 13.18 12.85 1.87
C MET A 1 13.24 12.32 3.29
N LYS A 2 12.19 11.62 3.76
CA LYS A 2 12.22 11.07 5.14
C LYS A 2 13.28 9.97 5.19
N PRO A 3 14.09 9.90 6.26
CA PRO A 3 15.09 8.85 6.40
C PRO A 3 14.41 7.48 6.33
N LEU A 4 15.09 6.49 5.75
CA LEU A 4 14.54 5.15 5.54
C LEU A 4 13.96 4.53 6.83
N LEU A 5 14.61 4.80 7.97
CA LEU A 5 14.16 4.36 9.29
C LEU A 5 12.75 4.88 9.64
N GLU A 6 12.44 6.14 9.32
CA GLU A 6 11.09 6.68 9.52
C GLU A 6 10.06 6.03 8.60
N GLN A 7 10.45 5.69 7.37
CA GLN A 7 9.57 5.01 6.42
C GLN A 7 9.22 3.62 6.93
N LEU A 8 10.20 2.86 7.41
CA LEU A 8 9.99 1.54 8.03
C LEU A 8 9.08 1.63 9.26
N LYS A 9 9.32 2.60 10.14
CA LYS A 9 8.49 2.82 11.33
C LYS A 9 7.04 3.13 10.95
N LYS A 10 6.81 3.99 9.95
CA LYS A 10 5.47 4.31 9.46
C LYS A 10 4.78 3.11 8.83
N ARG A 11 5.49 2.33 8.02
CA ARG A 11 4.95 1.12 7.42
C ARG A 11 4.56 0.10 8.48
N ARG A 12 5.41 -0.11 9.49
CA ARG A 12 5.10 -0.98 10.64
C ARG A 12 3.81 -0.54 11.35
N LEU A 13 3.67 0.76 11.61
CA LEU A 13 2.46 1.31 12.24
C LEU A 13 1.23 1.17 11.34
N SER A 14 1.35 1.37 10.03
CA SER A 14 0.24 1.18 9.08
C SER A 14 -0.27 -0.26 9.03
N LEU A 15 0.60 -1.24 9.31
CA LEU A 15 0.25 -2.66 9.39
C LEU A 15 -0.23 -3.09 10.78
N GLY A 16 -0.31 -2.16 11.75
CA GLY A 16 -0.71 -2.46 13.13
C GLY A 16 0.27 -3.34 13.91
N LEU A 17 1.51 -3.48 13.42
CA LEU A 17 2.49 -4.39 14.00
C LEU A 17 3.23 -3.74 15.17
N LYS A 18 3.40 -4.49 16.27
CA LYS A 18 4.28 -4.12 17.38
C LYS A 18 5.71 -4.59 17.11
N GLN A 19 6.69 -3.95 17.73
CA GLN A 19 8.10 -4.33 17.59
C GLN A 19 8.37 -5.81 17.95
N LYS A 20 7.62 -6.36 18.91
CA LYS A 20 7.72 -7.78 19.31
C LYS A 20 7.28 -8.75 18.21
N ASP A 21 6.37 -8.34 17.34
CA ASP A 21 5.80 -9.19 16.29
C ASP A 21 6.82 -9.41 15.16
N MET A 22 7.84 -8.55 15.07
CA MET A 22 8.93 -8.67 14.11
C MET A 22 9.79 -9.91 14.34
N MET A 23 9.90 -10.38 15.60
CA MET A 23 10.63 -11.62 15.89
C MET A 23 9.98 -12.83 15.22
N LEU A 24 8.64 -12.93 15.26
CA LEU A 24 7.90 -14.04 14.67
C LEU A 24 7.86 -13.96 13.13
N ARG A 25 7.90 -12.76 12.55
CA ARG A 25 7.82 -12.59 11.09
C ARG A 25 9.16 -12.72 10.38
N ILE A 26 10.23 -12.18 10.97
CA ILE A 26 11.52 -12.02 10.29
C ILE A 26 12.72 -12.53 11.10
N GLY A 27 12.48 -13.13 12.27
CA GLY A 27 13.52 -13.76 13.07
C GLY A 27 14.49 -12.78 13.73
N VAL A 28 14.19 -11.49 13.76
CA VAL A 28 15.02 -10.46 14.40
C VAL A 28 14.51 -10.21 15.82
N SER A 29 15.43 -10.24 16.79
CA SER A 29 15.10 -9.97 18.19
C SER A 29 14.52 -8.56 18.35
N ARG A 30 13.59 -8.39 19.32
CA ARG A 30 13.02 -7.08 19.65
C ARG A 30 14.11 -6.03 19.93
N GLN A 31 15.18 -6.39 20.62
CA GLN A 31 16.28 -5.47 20.94
C GLN A 31 17.04 -5.03 19.68
N GLN A 32 17.31 -5.97 18.77
CA GLN A 32 17.96 -5.67 17.49
C GLN A 32 17.07 -4.75 16.63
N TYR A 33 15.77 -5.03 16.59
CA TYR A 33 14.81 -4.20 15.88
C TYR A 33 14.65 -2.81 16.50
N GLN A 34 14.64 -2.70 17.84
CA GLN A 34 14.61 -1.42 18.55
C GLN A 34 15.89 -0.60 18.30
N HIS A 35 17.07 -1.24 18.35
CA HIS A 35 18.33 -0.58 18.04
C HIS A 35 18.32 -0.01 16.61
N LEU A 36 17.79 -0.78 15.66
CA LEU A 36 17.63 -0.37 14.26
C LEU A 36 16.67 0.81 14.10
N GLU A 37 15.53 0.83 14.80
CA GLU A 37 14.61 1.98 14.79
C GLU A 37 15.20 3.23 15.45
N SER A 38 16.15 3.09 16.40
CA SER A 38 16.65 4.21 17.21
C SER A 38 17.90 4.90 16.66
N ASN A 39 18.82 4.19 15.99
CA ASN A 39 19.97 4.73 15.23
C ASN A 39 20.98 3.65 14.75
N GLY A 40 20.62 2.36 14.78
CA GLY A 40 21.51 1.28 14.35
C GLY A 40 21.79 1.36 12.85
N ASN A 41 23.01 1.02 12.44
CA ASN A 41 23.38 0.82 11.04
C ASN A 41 23.22 -0.67 10.67
N PRO A 42 22.05 -1.11 10.19
CA PRO A 42 21.87 -2.50 9.83
C PRO A 42 22.67 -2.88 8.60
N ARG A 43 23.09 -4.15 8.54
CA ARG A 43 23.56 -4.74 7.30
C ARG A 43 22.43 -4.78 6.28
N LEU A 44 22.78 -4.71 4.99
CA LEU A 44 21.83 -4.76 3.89
C LEU A 44 20.92 -6.00 3.96
N ASN A 45 21.47 -7.17 4.31
CA ASN A 45 20.70 -8.40 4.47
C ASN A 45 19.60 -8.29 5.54
N THR A 46 19.91 -7.66 6.68
CA THR A 46 18.93 -7.43 7.75
C THR A 46 17.84 -6.46 7.31
N LEU A 47 18.21 -5.43 6.55
CA LEU A 47 17.27 -4.46 6.00
C LEU A 47 16.30 -5.12 5.00
N ASN A 48 16.81 -5.97 4.10
CA ASN A 48 16.01 -6.77 3.18
C ASN A 48 15.04 -7.71 3.92
N LEU A 49 15.52 -8.40 4.97
CA LEU A 49 14.66 -9.25 5.79
C LEU A 49 13.52 -8.45 6.41
N ILE A 50 13.82 -7.29 7.00
CA ILE A 50 12.80 -6.44 7.63
C ILE A 50 11.79 -5.92 6.60
N ALA A 51 12.25 -5.44 5.45
CA ALA A 51 11.37 -5.01 4.37
C ALA A 51 10.40 -6.14 3.98
N LYS A 52 10.93 -7.36 3.78
CA LYS A 52 10.12 -8.55 3.50
C LYS A 52 9.08 -8.81 4.60
N GLY A 53 9.45 -8.66 5.86
CA GLY A 53 8.53 -8.78 7.01
C GLY A 53 7.42 -7.74 7.05
N LEU A 54 7.69 -6.55 6.52
CA LEU A 54 6.75 -5.43 6.41
C LEU A 54 5.96 -5.45 5.09
N LYS A 55 5.99 -6.56 4.33
CA LYS A 55 5.37 -6.67 3.00
C LYS A 55 5.81 -5.52 2.08
N SER A 56 7.10 -5.27 2.06
CA SER A 56 7.75 -4.23 1.27
C SER A 56 9.01 -4.80 0.64
N GLU A 57 9.38 -4.26 -0.52
CA GLU A 57 10.58 -4.66 -1.24
C GLU A 57 11.53 -3.47 -1.36
N LEU A 58 12.84 -3.71 -1.26
CA LEU A 58 13.87 -2.69 -1.45
C LEU A 58 14.37 -2.77 -2.88
N ILE A 59 14.09 -1.71 -3.63
CA ILE A 59 14.49 -1.59 -5.03
C ILE A 59 15.44 -0.40 -5.15
N LEU A 60 16.50 -0.58 -5.94
CA LEU A 60 17.38 0.50 -6.33
C LEU A 60 16.68 1.33 -7.40
N ILE A 61 16.40 2.60 -7.09
CA ILE A 61 15.72 3.51 -8.01
C ILE A 61 16.73 4.57 -8.47
N PRO A 62 16.97 4.72 -9.79
CA PRO A 62 17.78 5.82 -10.33
C PRO A 62 17.21 7.19 -9.93
N THR A 63 18.08 8.15 -9.63
CA THR A 63 17.69 9.49 -9.14
C THR A 63 16.73 10.21 -10.08
N GLU A 64 16.93 10.04 -11.39
CA GLU A 64 16.10 10.59 -12.47
C GLU A 64 14.63 10.13 -12.38
N LYS A 65 14.40 8.91 -11.89
CA LYS A 65 13.07 8.27 -11.86
C LYS A 65 12.37 8.39 -10.51
N LEU A 66 12.98 9.07 -9.52
CA LEU A 66 12.43 9.15 -8.16
C LEU A 66 11.09 9.87 -8.08
N ASN A 67 10.86 10.91 -8.88
CA ASN A 67 9.59 11.65 -8.83
C ASN A 67 8.44 10.83 -9.40
N LEU A 68 8.65 10.14 -10.54
CA LEU A 68 7.64 9.26 -11.14
C LEU A 68 7.17 8.18 -10.17
N VAL A 69 8.10 7.54 -9.45
CA VAL A 69 7.76 6.50 -8.47
C VAL A 69 6.96 7.08 -7.29
N LYS A 70 7.28 8.29 -6.82
CA LYS A 70 6.51 8.94 -5.74
C LYS A 70 5.09 9.26 -6.16
N GLU A 71 4.93 9.85 -7.34
CA GLU A 71 3.62 10.20 -7.89
C GLU A 71 2.73 8.96 -8.00
N ILE A 72 3.28 7.84 -8.49
CA ILE A 72 2.55 6.57 -8.57
C ILE A 72 2.15 6.07 -7.17
N LEU A 73 3.06 6.06 -6.20
CA LEU A 73 2.80 5.59 -4.84
C LEU A 73 1.78 6.46 -4.09
N GLU A 74 1.76 7.78 -4.35
CA GLU A 74 0.78 8.70 -3.78
C GLU A 74 -0.59 8.55 -4.47
N ASN A 75 -0.61 8.39 -5.80
CA ASN A 75 -1.85 8.24 -6.57
C ASN A 75 -2.58 6.91 -6.33
N GLU A 76 -1.87 5.82 -6.02
CA GLU A 76 -2.50 4.53 -5.71
C GLU A 76 -3.38 4.61 -4.46
N SER A 77 -3.01 5.45 -3.49
CA SER A 77 -3.87 5.74 -2.32
C SER A 77 -5.19 6.44 -2.70
N LEU A 78 -5.21 7.13 -3.84
CA LEU A 78 -6.35 7.86 -4.39
C LEU A 78 -7.18 6.97 -5.35
N SER A 79 -6.59 5.93 -5.95
CA SER A 79 -7.32 4.95 -6.76
C SER A 79 -8.33 4.15 -5.92
N SER A 80 -8.03 3.91 -4.64
CA SER A 80 -9.01 3.32 -3.69
C SER A 80 -10.23 4.21 -3.43
N LEU A 81 -10.17 5.52 -3.72
CA LEU A 81 -11.30 6.45 -3.64
C LEU A 81 -12.07 6.59 -4.96
N LYS A 82 -11.51 6.14 -6.09
CA LYS A 82 -12.21 6.17 -7.39
C LYS A 82 -13.17 4.99 -7.58
N ASN A 83 -12.95 3.87 -6.89
CA ASN A 83 -13.88 2.73 -6.93
C ASN A 83 -15.21 2.98 -6.21
N THR A 84 -15.37 4.09 -5.48
CA THR A 84 -16.65 4.46 -4.86
C THR A 84 -17.49 5.45 -5.69
N ILE A 85 -17.00 5.89 -6.87
CA ILE A 85 -17.70 6.90 -7.69
C ILE A 85 -18.23 6.32 -9.01
N SER A 86 -17.84 5.10 -9.41
CA SER A 86 -18.30 4.45 -10.65
C SER A 86 -19.55 3.57 -10.47
N ASN A 87 -20.52 4.00 -9.66
CA ASN A 87 -21.86 3.40 -9.56
C ASN A 87 -22.96 4.45 -9.82
N GLN A 88 -22.77 5.29 -10.84
CA GLN A 88 -23.85 6.11 -11.43
C GLN A 88 -23.82 6.06 -12.96
N ASP A 89 -23.49 4.90 -13.53
CA ASP A 89 -23.74 4.58 -14.94
C ASP A 89 -25.23 4.24 -15.16
N GLU A 90 -26.12 5.19 -14.80
CA GLU A 90 -27.55 5.17 -15.17
C GLU A 90 -27.75 5.33 -16.70
N ALA A 91 -26.68 5.57 -17.46
CA ALA A 91 -26.72 5.58 -18.92
C ALA A 91 -26.73 4.16 -19.54
N SER A 92 -26.43 3.11 -18.77
CA SER A 92 -26.38 1.72 -19.27
C SER A 92 -27.72 0.99 -19.22
N THR A 93 -28.72 1.50 -18.50
CA THR A 93 -30.05 0.87 -18.39
C THR A 93 -30.87 0.98 -19.68
N LEU A 94 -30.63 2.00 -20.52
CA LEU A 94 -31.23 2.10 -21.85
C LEU A 94 -30.56 1.18 -22.88
N ALA A 95 -29.30 0.79 -22.66
CA ALA A 95 -28.55 -0.07 -23.58
C ALA A 95 -28.78 -1.57 -23.30
N ASN A 96 -29.01 -1.93 -22.04
CA ASN A 96 -29.13 -3.33 -21.62
C ASN A 96 -30.57 -3.88 -21.60
N ASP A 97 -31.59 -3.02 -21.73
CA ASP A 97 -32.97 -3.51 -21.80
C ASP A 97 -33.85 -2.65 -22.72
N PRO A 98 -33.72 -2.80 -24.05
CA PRO A 98 -34.43 -1.96 -25.02
C PRO A 98 -35.96 -2.12 -25.01
N TRP A 99 -36.51 -3.04 -24.20
CA TRP A 99 -37.95 -3.35 -24.13
C TRP A 99 -38.58 -3.01 -22.78
N LYS A 100 -37.82 -2.38 -21.87
CA LYS A 100 -38.30 -2.13 -20.49
C LYS A 100 -39.57 -1.26 -20.42
N ASN A 101 -39.80 -0.41 -21.42
CA ASN A 101 -41.01 0.44 -21.51
C ASN A 101 -42.17 -0.18 -22.31
N PHE A 102 -42.02 -1.41 -22.82
CA PHE A 102 -43.04 -2.04 -23.71
C PHE A 102 -43.90 -3.09 -23.00
N LEU A 103 -43.63 -3.38 -21.72
CA LEU A 103 -44.29 -4.43 -20.94
C LEU A 103 -45.03 -3.90 -19.71
N GLU A 104 -45.16 -2.58 -19.55
CA GLU A 104 -45.88 -1.98 -18.40
C GLU A 104 -47.36 -1.66 -18.69
N ASP A 105 -47.85 -1.89 -19.93
CA ASP A 105 -49.26 -1.69 -20.28
C ASP A 105 -50.00 -3.04 -20.43
N GLU A 106 -50.20 -3.77 -19.34
CA GLU A 106 -51.32 -4.72 -19.15
C GLU A 106 -51.49 -5.07 -17.65
N GLU A 107 -52.09 -4.13 -16.90
CA GLU A 107 -53.13 -4.38 -15.88
C GLU A 107 -53.79 -3.07 -15.39
#